data_AF-A0A2W5V9Z5-F1
#
_entry.id   AF-A0A2W5V9Z5-F1
#
_cell.length_a   1.000
_cell.length_b   1.000
_cell.length_c   1.000
_cell.angle_alpha   90.00
_cell.angle_beta   90.00
_cell.angle_gamma   90.00
#
_symmetry.space_group_name_H-M   'P 1'
#
loop_
_entity.id
_entity.type
_entity.pdbx_description
1 polymer ?
#
loop_
_entity_poly.entity_id
_entity_poly.type
_entity_poly.pdbx_seq_one_letter_code
_entity_poly.pdbx_strand_id
1 'polypeptide(L)'
;MRKPITKPEIVINHLRKDGRITDAVARAAYGSFRLADAIYRLRTDRTDLVPKGMQIVTIDREDVAGNRFAEYRLIPKTPSFMAATAQETKAYA
;
A
#
# COMPACT_ATOMS: atom_id res chain seq x y z
N MET A 1 13.44 -22.90 15.88
CA MET A 1 13.99 -21.59 15.45
C MET A 1 12.86 -20.73 14.89
N ARG A 2 12.70 -19.48 15.35
CA ARG A 2 11.74 -18.54 14.73
C ARG A 2 12.33 -18.04 13.40
N LYS A 3 11.57 -18.14 12.31
CA LYS A 3 11.99 -17.62 10.99
C LYS A 3 12.13 -16.09 11.08
N PRO A 4 13.20 -15.49 10.53
CA PRO A 4 13.34 -14.04 10.53
C PRO A 4 12.21 -13.41 9.71
N ILE A 5 11.54 -12.40 10.30
CA ILE A 5 10.46 -11.68 9.63
C ILE A 5 11.06 -10.84 8.51
N THR A 6 10.52 -11.00 7.31
CA THR A 6 10.96 -10.28 6.11
C THR A 6 10.28 -8.90 6.00
N LYS A 7 10.88 -7.97 5.26
CA LYS A 7 10.30 -6.64 5.02
C LYS A 7 8.87 -6.68 4.43
N PRO A 8 8.54 -7.53 3.44
CA PRO A 8 7.17 -7.72 2.98
C PRO A 8 6.20 -8.15 4.09
N GLU A 9 6.63 -9.03 4.99
CA GLU A 9 5.82 -9.50 6.11
C GLU A 9 5.54 -8.38 7.13
N ILE A 10 6.52 -7.52 7.39
CA ILE A 10 6.32 -6.33 8.23
C ILE A 10 5.26 -5.40 7.60
N VAL A 11 5.39 -5.10 6.31
CA VAL A 11 4.49 -4.18 5.60
C VAL A 11 3.08 -4.71 5.52
N ILE A 12 2.90 -5.99 5.17
CA ILE A 12 1.55 -6.55 5.08
C ILE A 12 0.89 -6.65 6.45
N ASN A 13 1.65 -6.93 7.51
CA ASN A 13 1.11 -6.92 8.88
C ASN A 13 0.68 -5.51 9.30
N HIS A 14 1.46 -4.48 8.97
CA HIS A 14 1.07 -3.09 9.17
C HIS A 14 -0.19 -2.74 8.38
N LEU A 15 -0.23 -3.08 7.09
CA LEU A 15 -1.39 -2.84 6.22
C LEU A 15 -2.65 -3.57 6.70
N ARG A 16 -2.53 -4.77 7.25
CA ARG A 16 -3.67 -5.51 7.83
C ARG A 16 -4.22 -4.85 9.09
N LYS A 17 -3.35 -4.19 9.87
CA LYS A 17 -3.71 -3.52 11.11
C LYS A 17 -4.27 -2.12 10.86
N ASP A 18 -3.56 -1.32 10.08
CA ASP A 18 -3.78 0.13 9.95
C ASP A 18 -4.42 0.50 8.59
N GLY A 19 -4.50 -0.44 7.65
CA GLY A 19 -5.11 -0.26 6.32
C GLY A 19 -4.27 0.55 5.32
N ARG A 20 -3.28 1.32 5.80
CA ARG A 20 -2.46 2.22 4.98
C ARG A 20 -1.04 2.37 5.52
N ILE A 21 -0.10 2.75 4.66
CA ILE A 21 1.29 3.03 5.04
C ILE A 21 1.92 4.02 4.05
N THR A 22 2.76 4.93 4.55
CA THR A 22 3.59 5.84 3.75
C THR A 22 5.07 5.56 4.00
N ASP A 23 5.96 6.03 3.11
CA ASP A 23 7.40 5.81 3.28
C ASP A 23 7.93 6.47 4.57
N ALA A 24 7.39 7.64 4.94
CA ALA A 24 7.69 8.31 6.20
C ALA A 24 7.33 7.45 7.42
N VAL A 25 6.12 6.87 7.45
CA VAL A 25 5.68 5.97 8.53
C VAL A 25 6.54 4.71 8.58
N ALA A 26 6.85 4.13 7.43
CA ALA A 26 7.69 2.94 7.36
C ALA A 26 9.10 3.20 7.90
N ARG A 27 9.71 4.35 7.56
CA ARG A 27 11.03 4.73 8.10
C ARG A 27 10.99 5.03 9.59
N ALA A 28 9.95 5.73 10.06
CA ALA A 28 9.80 6.05 11.47
C ALA A 28 9.58 4.78 12.33
N ALA A 29 8.79 3.82 11.85
CA ALA A 29 8.49 2.60 12.58
C ALA A 29 9.58 1.52 12.46
N TYR A 30 10.29 1.45 11.32
CA TYR A 30 11.15 0.32 10.98
C TYR A 30 12.59 0.69 10.57
N GLY A 31 12.97 1.97 10.65
CA GLY A 31 14.32 2.47 10.38
C GLY A 31 14.66 2.50 8.89
N SER A 32 15.79 1.90 8.48
CA SER A 32 16.22 1.84 7.07
C SER A 32 15.34 0.90 6.25
N PHE A 33 14.22 1.46 5.80
CA PHE A 33 13.14 0.74 5.15
C PHE A 33 12.82 1.37 3.80
N ARG A 34 12.92 0.58 2.72
CA ARG A 34 12.48 0.97 1.38
C ARG A 34 11.08 0.41 1.17
N LEU A 35 10.06 1.25 1.35
CA LEU A 35 8.68 0.78 1.29
C LEU A 35 8.29 0.31 -0.11
N ALA A 36 8.70 1.06 -1.14
CA ALA A 36 8.41 0.72 -2.53
C ALA A 36 8.87 -0.69 -2.91
N ASP A 37 10.08 -1.11 -2.48
CA ASP A 37 10.62 -2.45 -2.74
C ASP A 37 9.77 -3.54 -2.07
N ALA A 38 9.34 -3.31 -0.82
CA ALA A 38 8.49 -4.26 -0.11
C ALA A 38 7.10 -4.38 -0.76
N ILE A 39 6.53 -3.27 -1.20
CA ILE A 39 5.24 -3.24 -1.93
C ILE A 39 5.37 -3.95 -3.28
N TYR A 40 6.45 -3.70 -4.02
CA TYR A 40 6.73 -4.38 -5.28
C TYR A 40 6.77 -5.90 -5.08
N ARG A 41 7.52 -6.37 -4.08
CA ARG A 41 7.58 -7.81 -3.74
C ARG A 41 6.23 -8.37 -3.32
N LEU A 42 5.43 -7.64 -2.53
CA LEU A 42 4.07 -8.08 -2.17
C LEU A 42 3.14 -8.22 -3.39
N ARG A 43 3.36 -7.42 -4.44
CA ARG A 43 2.56 -7.47 -5.68
C ARG A 43 3.05 -8.52 -6.68
N THR A 44 4.29 -8.99 -6.57
CA THR A 44 4.95 -9.86 -7.55
C THR A 44 5.36 -11.20 -6.96
N ASP A 45 6.35 -11.21 -6.07
CA ASP A 45 6.98 -12.42 -5.53
C ASP A 45 6.23 -13.04 -4.34
N ARG A 46 5.59 -12.20 -3.53
CA ARG A 46 4.94 -12.56 -2.25
C ARG A 46 3.45 -12.23 -2.25
N THR A 47 2.80 -12.45 -3.38
CA THR A 47 1.35 -12.26 -3.54
C THR A 47 0.54 -13.16 -2.62
N ASP A 48 1.11 -14.29 -2.19
CA ASP A 48 0.58 -15.20 -1.19
C ASP A 48 0.30 -14.53 0.17
N LEU A 49 1.05 -13.46 0.50
CA LEU A 49 0.86 -12.72 1.74
C LEU A 49 -0.33 -11.76 1.71
N VAL A 50 -0.74 -11.30 0.53
CA VAL A 50 -1.88 -10.39 0.40
C VAL A 50 -3.17 -11.18 0.64
N PRO A 51 -4.06 -10.75 1.57
CA PRO A 51 -5.29 -11.49 1.84
C PRO A 51 -6.13 -11.70 0.57
N LYS A 52 -6.76 -12.87 0.46
CA LYS A 52 -7.66 -13.17 -0.66
C LYS A 52 -8.76 -12.11 -0.76
N GLY A 53 -9.01 -11.64 -1.97
CA GLY A 53 -10.00 -10.59 -2.22
C GLY A 53 -9.55 -9.17 -1.86
N MET A 54 -8.30 -8.97 -1.43
CA MET A 54 -7.70 -7.65 -1.21
C MET A 54 -6.64 -7.34 -2.26
N GLN A 55 -6.32 -6.05 -2.41
CA GLN A 55 -5.22 -5.57 -3.25
C GLN A 55 -4.55 -4.37 -2.60
N ILE A 56 -3.28 -4.16 -2.94
CA ILE A 56 -2.51 -2.99 -2.49
C ILE A 56 -2.54 -1.95 -3.59
N VAL A 57 -3.17 -0.81 -3.36
CA VAL A 57 -3.19 0.34 -4.29
C VAL A 57 -2.22 1.42 -3.85
N THR A 58 -1.73 2.20 -4.81
CA THR A 58 -0.96 3.41 -4.55
C THR A 58 -1.86 4.61 -4.77
N ILE A 59 -1.88 5.54 -3.81
CA ILE A 59 -2.60 6.80 -3.89
C ILE A 59 -1.57 7.92 -3.82
N ASP A 60 -1.57 8.79 -4.83
CA ASP A 60 -0.77 10.01 -4.80
C ASP A 60 -1.43 11.01 -3.86
N ARG A 61 -0.65 11.52 -2.92
CA ARG A 61 -1.06 12.53 -1.95
C ARG A 61 -0.11 13.72 -2.06
N GLU A 62 -0.55 14.85 -1.53
CA GLU A 62 0.24 16.08 -1.43
C GLU A 62 0.21 16.54 0.02
N ASP A 63 1.35 16.95 0.56
CA ASP A 63 1.44 17.53 1.90
C ASP A 63 1.09 19.03 1.89
N VAL A 64 1.08 19.65 3.07
CA VAL A 64 0.76 21.09 3.22
C VAL A 64 1.78 22.02 2.57
N ALA A 65 2.97 21.52 2.24
CA ALA A 65 4.03 22.26 1.56
C ALA A 65 4.03 22.02 0.04
N GLY A 66 3.06 21.26 -0.49
CA GLY A 66 2.96 20.93 -1.92
C GLY A 66 3.82 19.74 -2.36
N ASN A 67 4.47 19.01 -1.42
CA ASN A 67 5.28 17.85 -1.79
C ASN A 67 4.38 16.64 -2.02
N ARG A 68 4.56 16.00 -3.19
CA ARG A 68 3.84 14.78 -3.53
C ARG A 68 4.48 13.56 -2.88
N PHE A 69 3.66 12.67 -2.33
CA PHE A 69 4.12 11.41 -1.75
C PHE A 69 3.13 10.28 -2.03
N ALA A 70 3.65 9.05 -2.03
CA ALA A 70 2.85 7.85 -2.20
C ALA A 70 2.30 7.34 -0.85
N GLU A 71 0.99 7.12 -0.79
CA GLU A 71 0.34 6.35 0.26
C GLU A 71 -0.10 5.00 -0.31
N TYR A 72 0.30 3.90 0.33
CA TYR A 72 -0.13 2.56 -0.05
C TYR A 72 -1.28 2.13 0.84
N ARG A 73 -2.35 1.58 0.24
CA ARG A 73 -3.51 1.09 0.99
C ARG A 73 -3.84 -0.34 0.63
N LEU A 74 -4.25 -1.11 1.63
CA LEU A 74 -4.86 -2.43 1.44
C LEU A 74 -6.37 -2.25 1.36
N ILE A 75 -6.94 -2.51 0.19
CA ILE A 75 -8.37 -2.32 -0.07
C ILE A 75 -8.99 -3.60 -0.64
N PRO A 76 -10.32 -3.78 -0.55
CA PRO A 76 -11.01 -4.82 -1.30
C PRO A 76 -10.70 -4.71 -2.80
N LYS A 77 -10.51 -5.86 -3.44
CA LYS A 77 -10.37 -5.92 -4.89
C LYS A 77 -11.73 -5.62 -5.51
N THR A 78 -11.91 -4.40 -6.00
CA THR A 78 -13.09 -4.04 -6.76
C THR A 78 -13.14 -4.94 -8.00
N PRO A 79 -14.25 -5.65 -8.25
CA PRO A 79 -14.41 -6.36 -9.50
C PRO A 79 -14.27 -5.39 -10.67
N SER A 80 -13.58 -5.80 -11.74
CA SER A 80 -13.31 -4.96 -12.91
C SER A 80 -14.59 -4.40 -13.57
N PHE A 81 -15.74 -5.04 -13.39
CA PHE A 81 -17.03 -4.54 -13.89
C PHE A 81 -17.59 -3.35 -13.11
N MET A 82 -17.11 -3.05 -11.89
CA MET A 82 -17.51 -1.87 -11.10
C MET A 82 -16.51 -0.72 -11.16
N ALA A 83 -15.31 -0.93 -11.74
CA ALA A 83 -14.28 0.11 -11.81
C ALA A 83 -14.61 1.22 -12.84
N ALA A 84 -15.47 0.92 -13.82
CA ALA A 84 -15.86 1.86 -14.88
C ALA A 84 -16.69 3.05 -14.37
N THR A 85 -17.37 2.95 -13.22
CA THR A 85 -18.22 4.01 -12.67
C THR A 85 -17.51 4.95 -11.68
N ALA A 86 -16.29 4.65 -11.24
CA ALA A 86 -15.59 5.45 -10.22
C ALA A 86 -14.60 6.49 -10.80
N GLN A 87 -14.40 6.53 -12.12
CA GLN A 87 -13.46 7.47 -12.75
C GLN A 87 -14.08 8.81 -13.17
N GLU A 88 -15.39 8.97 -13.10
CA GLU A 88 -16.09 10.23 -13.43
C GLU A 88 -16.40 11.05 -12.17
N THR A 89 -15.38 11.56 -11.49
CA THR A 89 -15.54 12.73 -10.63
C THR A 89 -14.22 13.47 -10.49
N LYS A 90 -13.66 13.89 -11.62
CA LYS A 90 -12.87 15.13 -11.64
C LYS A 90 -13.85 16.28 -11.81
N ALA A 91 -14.26 16.87 -10.68
CA ALA A 91 -14.86 18.18 -10.69
C ALA A 91 -13.82 19.17 -11.25
N TYR A 92 -14.07 19.62 -12.47
CA TYR A 92 -13.54 20.87 -13.00
C TYR A 92 -14.72 21.84 -13.08
N ALA A 93 -14.43 23.08 -12.67
CA ALA A 93 -15.30 24.26 -12.50
C ALA A 93 -15.88 24.43 -11.09
#